data_AF-A0A0R1KEC7-F1
#
_entry.id   AF-A0A0R1KEC7-F1
#
_cell.length_a   1.000
_cell.length_b   1.000
_cell.length_c   1.000
_cell.angle_alpha   90.00
_cell.angle_beta   90.00
_cell.angle_gamma   90.00
#
_symmetry.space_group_name_H-M   'P 1'
#
loop_
_entity.id
_entity.type
_entity.pdbx_description
1 polymer ?
#
loop_
_entity_poly.entity_id
_entity_poly.type
_entity_poly.pdbx_seq_one_letter_code
_entity_poly.pdbx_strand_id
1 'polypeptide(L)'
;MDMKQVLNIKMVSDSEFKVDVGSDVKERELEFGITDVMYHLVIKYMEYKDMKMTDSNFDKTANEYCSALNNQLHIMHDIKADKGSN
;
A
#
# COMPACT_ATOMS: atom_id res chain seq x y z
N MET A 1 -15.93 2.07 19.60
CA MET A 1 -16.34 1.28 18.42
C MET A 1 -15.11 0.45 18.07
N ASP A 2 -15.14 -0.85 18.35
CA ASP A 2 -13.99 -1.72 18.08
C ASP A 2 -13.80 -1.83 16.58
N MET A 3 -12.64 -1.37 16.11
CA MET A 3 -12.27 -1.44 14.70
C MET A 3 -12.04 -2.92 14.37
N LYS A 4 -13.00 -3.57 13.69
CA LYS A 4 -12.74 -4.87 13.07
C LYS A 4 -11.51 -4.69 12.20
N GLN A 5 -10.44 -5.44 12.45
CA GLN A 5 -9.27 -5.43 11.57
C GLN A 5 -9.70 -5.93 10.20
N VAL A 6 -9.88 -4.99 9.27
CA VAL A 6 -10.28 -5.25 7.88
C VAL A 6 -9.14 -5.94 7.14
N LEU A 7 -7.91 -5.47 7.37
CA LEU A 7 -6.67 -6.06 6.93
C LEU A 7 -5.92 -6.55 8.16
N ASN A 8 -5.62 -7.85 8.21
CA ASN A 8 -4.70 -8.39 9.20
C ASN A 8 -3.30 -8.40 8.57
N ILE A 9 -2.50 -7.40 8.92
CA ILE A 9 -1.14 -7.25 8.43
C ILE A 9 -0.21 -7.94 9.44
N LYS A 10 0.48 -8.99 9.00
CA LYS A 10 1.51 -9.68 9.77
C LYS A 10 2.85 -9.49 9.09
N MET A 11 3.83 -9.00 9.84
CA MET A 11 5.22 -9.07 9.42
C MET A 11 5.66 -10.53 9.52
N VAL A 12 6.03 -11.13 8.39
CA VAL A 12 6.46 -12.55 8.32
C VAL A 12 7.98 -12.64 8.31
N SER A 13 8.64 -11.61 7.81
CA SER A 13 10.09 -11.41 7.88
C SER A 13 10.42 -9.92 7.77
N ASP A 14 11.70 -9.56 7.88
CA ASP A 14 12.19 -8.19 7.73
C ASP A 14 11.86 -7.56 6.37
N SER A 15 11.55 -8.38 5.35
CA SER A 15 11.23 -7.94 4.00
C SER A 15 9.84 -8.37 3.50
N GLU A 16 9.04 -9.04 4.32
CA GLU A 16 7.76 -9.62 3.89
C GLU A 16 6.61 -9.29 4.85
N PHE A 17 5.53 -8.79 4.27
CA PHE A 17 4.25 -8.64 4.95
C PHE A 17 3.23 -9.59 4.32
N LYS A 18 2.51 -10.33 5.16
CA LYS A 18 1.32 -11.07 4.76
C LYS A 18 0.10 -10.28 5.16
N VAL A 19 -0.82 -10.11 4.21
CA VAL A 19 -2.09 -9.42 4.41
C VAL A 19 -3.22 -10.41 4.19
N ASP A 20 -3.97 -10.70 5.25
CA ASP A 20 -5.20 -11.50 5.16
C ASP A 20 -6.41 -10.55 5.15
N VAL A 21 -7.31 -10.75 4.19
CA VAL A 21 -8.56 -9.97 4.03
C VAL A 21 -9.75 -10.83 4.47
N GLY A 22 -10.61 -10.28 5.32
CA GLY A 22 -11.85 -10.97 5.71
C GLY A 22 -12.79 -11.22 4.52
N SER A 23 -13.60 -12.29 4.59
CA SER A 23 -14.53 -12.65 3.52
C SER A 23 -15.73 -11.70 3.36
N ASP A 24 -16.12 -11.01 4.44
CA ASP A 24 -17.30 -10.12 4.49
C ASP A 24 -16.88 -8.66 4.72
N VAL A 25 -15.98 -8.15 3.89
CA VAL A 25 -15.50 -6.77 3.96
C VAL A 25 -16.20 -5.93 2.90
N LYS A 26 -16.81 -4.81 3.30
CA LYS A 26 -17.39 -3.86 2.34
C LYS A 26 -16.28 -3.13 1.59
N GLU A 27 -16.55 -2.73 0.35
CA GLU A 27 -15.61 -1.96 -0.48
C GLU A 27 -15.00 -0.76 0.26
N ARG A 28 -15.83 0.06 0.93
CA ARG A 28 -15.37 1.19 1.74
C ARG A 28 -14.40 0.78 2.87
N GLU A 29 -14.60 -0.39 3.47
CA GLU A 29 -13.72 -0.88 4.53
C GLU A 29 -12.37 -1.32 3.95
N LEU A 30 -12.35 -1.91 2.76
CA LEU A 30 -11.12 -2.21 2.00
C LEU A 30 -10.34 -0.94 1.67
N GLU A 31 -11.01 0.10 1.19
CA GLU A 31 -10.38 1.39 0.85
C GLU A 31 -9.67 2.01 2.07
N PHE A 32 -10.32 2.00 3.24
CA PHE A 32 -9.70 2.47 4.47
C PHE A 32 -8.51 1.60 4.89
N GLY A 33 -8.63 0.28 4.81
CA GLY A 33 -7.53 -0.63 5.12
C GLY A 33 -6.31 -0.41 4.21
N ILE A 34 -6.53 -0.32 2.89
CA ILE A 34 -5.45 -0.08 1.92
C ILE A 34 -4.79 1.27 2.20
N THR A 35 -5.58 2.31 2.47
CA THR A 35 -5.06 3.63 2.83
C THR A 35 -4.19 3.57 4.08
N ASP A 36 -4.60 2.83 5.11
CA ASP A 36 -3.82 2.66 6.35
C ASP A 36 -2.48 1.93 6.10
N VAL A 37 -2.49 0.87 5.29
CA VAL A 37 -1.25 0.18 4.86
C VAL A 37 -0.30 1.16 4.16
N MET A 38 -0.82 1.95 3.22
CA MET A 38 -0.04 2.92 2.46
C MET A 38 0.63 3.95 3.38
N TYR A 39 -0.11 4.48 4.35
CA TYR A 39 0.42 5.42 5.35
C TYR A 39 1.60 4.81 6.12
N HIS A 40 1.46 3.58 6.61
CA HIS A 40 2.53 2.91 7.36
C HIS A 40 3.77 2.64 6.50
N LEU A 41 3.60 2.29 5.23
CA LEU A 41 4.72 2.08 4.30
C LEU A 41 5.48 3.38 4.01
N VAL A 42 4.77 4.50 3.83
CA VAL A 42 5.39 5.83 3.66
C VAL A 42 6.22 6.20 4.88
N ILE A 43 5.66 6.03 6.09
CA ILE A 43 6.38 6.29 7.35
C ILE A 43 7.63 5.41 7.45
N LYS A 44 7.51 4.11 7.20
CA LYS A 44 8.65 3.17 7.25
C LYS A 44 9.74 3.53 6.26
N TYR A 45 9.38 3.99 5.06
CA TYR A 45 10.35 4.44 4.08
C TYR A 45 11.06 5.73 4.53
N MET A 46 10.34 6.68 5.12
CA MET A 46 10.94 7.88 5.70
C MET A 46 11.92 7.55 6.82
N GLU A 47 11.56 6.62 7.72
CA GLU A 47 12.47 6.11 8.76
C GLU A 47 13.73 5.48 8.17
N TYR A 48 13.57 4.62 7.16
CA TYR A 48 14.70 3.98 6.47
C TYR A 48 15.64 5.00 5.80
N LYS A 49 15.11 6.12 5.32
CA LYS A 49 15.88 7.21 4.69
C LYS A 49 16.38 8.25 5.69
N ASP A 50 16.16 8.06 6.98
CA ASP A 50 16.48 9.01 8.06
C ASP A 50 15.88 10.41 7.80
N MET A 51 14.68 10.45 7.22
CA MET A 51 13.95 11.68 6.92
C MET A 51 13.21 12.17 8.15
N LYS A 52 13.27 13.48 8.41
CA LYS A 52 12.47 14.10 9.47
C LYS A 52 10.98 13.95 9.17
N MET A 53 10.20 13.57 10.19
CA MET A 53 8.75 13.45 10.10
C MET A 53 8.10 14.85 10.08
N THR A 54 7.99 15.43 8.89
CA THR A 54 7.30 16.70 8.64
C THR A 54 6.27 16.50 7.54
N ASP A 55 5.20 17.30 7.55
CA ASP A 55 4.13 17.23 6.54
C ASP A 55 4.69 17.30 5.12
N SER A 56 5.65 18.21 4.88
CA SER A 56 6.29 18.35 3.56
C SER A 56 7.05 17.09 3.12
N ASN A 57 7.77 16.43 4.04
CA ASN A 57 8.50 15.21 3.70
C ASN A 57 7.54 14.03 3.52
N PHE A 58 6.48 13.97 4.32
CA PHE A 58 5.43 12.98 4.21
C PHE A 58 4.72 13.09 2.86
N ASP A 59 4.21 14.28 2.52
CA ASP A 59 3.50 14.55 1.26
C ASP A 59 4.38 14.22 0.05
N LYS A 60 5.66 14.63 0.09
CA LYS A 60 6.60 14.31 -0.98
C LYS A 60 6.77 12.79 -1.14
N THR A 61 6.99 12.08 -0.03
CA THR A 61 7.21 10.62 -0.05
C THR A 61 5.96 9.88 -0.49
N ALA A 62 4.78 10.28 0.00
CA ALA A 62 3.50 9.72 -0.40
C ALA A 62 3.25 9.91 -1.90
N ASN A 63 3.54 11.09 -2.45
CA ASN A 63 3.41 11.36 -3.89
C ASN A 63 4.37 10.53 -4.75
N GLU A 64 5.63 10.38 -4.31
CA GLU A 64 6.60 9.51 -4.97
C GLU A 64 6.13 8.04 -4.96
N TYR A 65 5.61 7.58 -3.83
CA TYR A 65 5.09 6.23 -3.68
C TYR A 65 3.84 5.97 -4.55
N CYS A 66 2.87 6.88 -4.55
CA CYS A 66 1.70 6.83 -5.43
C CYS A 66 2.09 6.83 -6.92
N SER A 67 3.11 7.62 -7.30
CA SER A 67 3.63 7.65 -8.67
C SER A 67 4.28 6.32 -9.06
N ALA A 68 5.05 5.72 -8.15
CA ALA A 68 5.67 4.41 -8.37
C ALA A 68 4.62 3.30 -8.54
N LEU A 69 3.57 3.31 -7.70
CA LEU A 69 2.43 2.38 -7.82
C LEU A 69 1.70 2.54 -9.15
N ASN A 70 1.39 3.76 -9.56
CA ASN A 70 0.75 4.01 -10.86
C ASN A 70 1.59 3.49 -12.02
N ASN A 71 2.91 3.68 -11.99
CA ASN A 71 3.81 3.13 -13.00
C ASN A 71 3.81 1.60 -13.01
N GLN A 72 3.85 0.95 -11.84
CA GLN A 72 3.80 -0.52 -11.74
C GLN A 72 2.45 -1.09 -12.18
N LEU A 73 1.34 -0.44 -11.84
CA LEU A 73 0.00 -0.86 -12.23
C LEU A 73 -0.20 -0.71 -13.74
N HIS A 74 0.27 0.37 -14.36
CA HIS A 74 0.27 0.50 -15.82
C HIS A 74 1.08 -0.61 -16.48
N ILE A 75 2.28 -0.92 -15.98
CA ILE A 75 3.07 -2.06 -16.47
C ILE A 75 2.28 -3.38 -16.34
N MET A 76 1.56 -3.61 -15.24
CA MET A 76 0.70 -4.80 -15.10
C MET A 76 -0.47 -4.82 -16.10
N HIS A 77 -1.08 -3.67 -16.39
CA HIS A 77 -2.14 -3.55 -17.38
C HIS A 77 -1.61 -3.82 -18.80
N ASP A 78 -0.45 -3.28 -19.14
CA ASP A 78 0.22 -3.52 -20.43
C ASP A 78 0.58 -5.01 -20.60
N ILE A 79 1.14 -5.65 -19.56
CA ILE A 79 1.44 -7.09 -19.57
C ILE A 79 0.17 -7.94 -19.72
N LYS A 80 -0.95 -7.54 -19.10
CA LYS A 80 -2.24 -8.25 -19.23
C LYS A 80 -2.85 -8.08 -20.62
N ALA A 81 -2.74 -6.90 -21.21
CA ALA A 81 -3.20 -6.64 -22.58
C ALA A 81 -2.41 -7.46 -23.61
N ASP A 82 -1.10 -7.59 -23.42
CA ASP A 82 -0.22 -8.36 -24.31
C ASP A 82 -0.46 -9.88 -24.22
N LYS A 83 -0.81 -10.40 -23.02
CA LYS A 83 -1.18 -11.81 -22.82
C LYS A 83 -2.61 -12.17 -23.26
N GLY A 84 -3.42 -11.20 -23.65
CA GLY A 84 -4.77 -11.39 -24.21
C GLY A 84 -4.81 -11.45 -25.74
N SER A 85 -3.67 -11.33 -26.41
CA SER A 85 -3.53 -11.39 -27.88
C SER A 85 -2.76 -12.65 -28.29
N ASN A 86 -3.37 -13.83 -28.13
CA ASN A 86 -3.01 -15.07 -28.83
C ASN A 86 -4.19 -16.02 -28.88
#